data_AF-A0A316U473-F1
#
_entry.id   AF-A0A316U473-F1
#
_cell.length_a   1.000
_cell.length_b   1.000
_cell.length_c   1.000
_cell.angle_alpha   90.00
_cell.angle_beta   90.00
_cell.angle_gamma   90.00
#
_symmetry.space_group_name_H-M   'P 1'
#
loop_
_entity.id
_entity.type
_entity.pdbx_description
1 polymer ?
#
loop_
_entity_poly.entity_id
_entity_poly.type
_entity_poly.pdbx_seq_one_letter_code
_entity_poly.pdbx_strand_id
1 'polypeptide(L)'
;MALRLRGVADPAVRSVVAFSGTDDGVPGNRGEIIGHIELGPPGGFSPLTNVCDWELLSVYSSCRGKGIAAQLIRYALAVALGPAQVQEKLGVHLNRSLESAQQSRNGTTQPAGTTRSDAKHALGVITINENVVGRSFYTKLGGKLTETYTVTLLDEKIGCVAFVWDWEGIHRLML
;
A
#
# COMPACT_ATOMS: atom_id res chain seq x y z
N MET A 1 -15.60 -13.26 14.48
CA MET A 1 -14.56 -14.19 13.98
C MET A 1 -13.22 -13.63 14.43
N ALA A 2 -12.42 -14.41 15.15
CA ALA A 2 -11.11 -13.95 15.59
C ALA A 2 -10.11 -14.02 14.42
N LEU A 3 -9.33 -12.94 14.25
CA LEU A 3 -8.38 -12.74 13.16
C LEU A 3 -6.99 -12.54 13.75
N ARG A 4 -5.98 -13.21 13.20
CA ARG A 4 -4.57 -12.93 13.51
C ARG A 4 -3.85 -12.36 12.29
N LEU A 5 -3.18 -11.22 12.47
CA LEU A 5 -2.39 -10.54 11.44
C LEU A 5 -0.91 -10.65 11.78
N ARG A 6 -0.08 -10.98 10.80
CA ARG A 6 1.38 -11.09 10.98
C ARG A 6 2.12 -10.40 9.84
N GLY A 7 3.06 -9.53 10.20
CA GLY A 7 4.03 -9.00 9.25
C GLY A 7 5.07 -10.06 8.85
N VAL A 8 5.35 -10.15 7.56
CA VAL A 8 6.49 -10.85 6.99
C VAL A 8 7.51 -9.80 6.59
N ALA A 9 8.69 -9.85 7.20
CA ALA A 9 9.74 -8.87 6.97
C ALA A 9 10.52 -9.24 5.70
N ASP A 10 10.19 -8.58 4.59
CA ASP A 10 11.09 -8.40 3.46
C ASP A 10 11.75 -7.00 3.56
N PRO A 11 13.03 -6.84 3.19
CA PRO A 11 13.72 -5.54 3.24
C PRO A 11 13.18 -4.49 2.25
N ALA A 12 12.49 -4.88 1.17
CA ALA A 12 11.99 -3.99 0.12
C ALA A 12 10.47 -3.78 0.17
N VAL A 13 9.71 -4.78 0.63
CA VAL A 13 8.24 -4.77 0.66
C VAL A 13 7.72 -5.14 2.06
N ARG A 14 6.64 -4.52 2.51
CA ARG A 14 5.93 -4.91 3.74
C ARG A 14 4.75 -5.79 3.39
N SER A 15 4.92 -7.08 3.65
CA SER A 15 3.90 -8.09 3.48
C SER A 15 3.20 -8.37 4.82
N VAL A 16 1.87 -8.37 4.84
CA VAL A 16 1.06 -8.73 6.01
C VAL A 16 0.10 -9.85 5.61
N VAL A 17 0.12 -10.93 6.39
CA VAL A 17 -0.72 -12.11 6.16
C VAL A 17 -1.77 -12.22 7.27
N ALA A 18 -3.02 -12.47 6.88
CA ALA A 18 -4.14 -12.76 7.74
C ALA A 18 -4.37 -14.27 7.85
N PHE A 19 -4.54 -14.77 9.08
CA PHE A 19 -4.84 -16.18 9.37
C PHE A 19 -6.22 -16.36 10.02
N SER A 20 -6.89 -17.48 9.73
CA SER A 20 -8.09 -17.92 10.43
C SER A 20 -7.73 -18.45 11.83
N GLY A 21 -8.35 -17.89 12.87
CA GLY A 21 -8.16 -18.33 14.25
C GLY A 21 -7.37 -17.37 15.13
N THR A 22 -7.40 -17.64 16.44
CA THR A 22 -6.59 -16.98 17.47
C THR A 22 -5.23 -17.67 17.61
N ASP A 23 -4.24 -16.96 18.13
CA ASP A 23 -3.02 -17.61 18.64
C ASP A 23 -3.39 -18.44 19.87
N ASP A 24 -3.42 -19.76 19.74
CA ASP A 24 -3.71 -20.69 20.83
C ASP A 24 -2.42 -21.09 21.59
N GLY A 25 -1.27 -20.51 21.22
CA GLY A 25 0.02 -20.81 21.82
C GLY A 25 0.58 -22.18 21.43
N VAL A 26 -0.07 -22.92 20.51
CA VAL A 26 0.40 -24.22 20.03
C VAL A 26 1.45 -24.00 18.92
N PRO A 27 2.74 -24.34 19.16
CA PRO A 27 3.79 -24.14 18.17
C PRO A 27 3.49 -24.91 16.89
N GLY A 28 3.42 -24.21 15.76
CA GLY A 28 3.16 -24.80 14.43
C GLY A 28 1.70 -24.68 13.97
N ASN A 29 0.74 -24.40 14.85
CA ASN A 29 -0.64 -24.13 14.45
C ASN A 29 -0.79 -22.68 13.98
N ARG A 30 -0.63 -22.44 12.68
CA ARG A 30 -0.69 -21.09 12.13
C ARG A 30 -2.10 -20.63 11.76
N GLY A 31 -3.07 -21.54 11.71
CA GLY A 31 -4.36 -21.29 11.07
C GLY A 31 -4.23 -21.24 9.55
N GLU A 32 -5.36 -21.17 8.84
CA GLU A 32 -5.36 -21.06 7.37
C GLU A 32 -5.11 -19.61 6.96
N ILE A 33 -4.36 -19.38 5.88
CA ILE A 33 -4.22 -18.03 5.33
C ILE A 33 -5.55 -17.63 4.70
N ILE A 34 -6.08 -16.47 5.09
CA ILE A 34 -7.38 -15.95 4.60
C ILE A 34 -7.28 -14.59 3.90
N GLY A 35 -6.10 -13.96 3.93
CA GLY A 35 -5.81 -12.76 3.16
C GLY A 35 -4.36 -12.32 3.27
N HIS A 36 -3.98 -11.39 2.41
CA HIS A 36 -2.61 -10.92 2.26
C HIS A 36 -2.61 -9.51 1.64
N ILE A 37 -1.71 -8.66 2.10
CA ILE A 37 -1.47 -7.31 1.55
C ILE A 37 0.03 -7.04 1.49
N GLU A 38 0.46 -6.31 0.46
CA GLU A 38 1.82 -5.83 0.26
C GLU A 38 1.84 -4.31 0.07
N LEU A 39 2.73 -3.64 0.80
CA LEU A 39 3.05 -2.22 0.67
C LEU A 39 4.49 -2.09 0.22
N GLY A 40 4.72 -1.39 -0.89
CA GLY A 40 6.06 -1.19 -1.44
C GLY A 40 6.31 0.27 -1.78
N PRO A 41 7.58 0.68 -1.94
CA PRO A 41 7.88 1.92 -2.64
C PRO A 41 7.30 1.83 -4.06
N PRO A 42 6.98 2.97 -4.72
CA PRO A 42 6.54 2.94 -6.11
C PRO A 42 7.58 2.19 -6.96
N GLY A 43 7.17 1.09 -7.58
CA GLY A 43 8.01 0.36 -8.51
C GLY A 43 8.44 1.24 -9.69
N GLY A 44 9.53 0.91 -10.37
CA GLY A 44 10.07 1.70 -11.49
C GLY A 44 9.09 1.90 -12.67
N PHE A 45 7.98 1.17 -12.72
CA PHE A 45 6.91 1.30 -13.70
C PHE A 45 5.63 1.93 -13.14
N SER A 46 5.61 2.37 -11.87
CA SER A 46 4.38 2.91 -11.28
C SER A 46 3.98 4.25 -11.93
N PRO A 47 2.79 4.35 -12.55
CA PRO A 47 2.26 5.61 -13.07
C PRO A 47 1.90 6.59 -11.95
N LEU A 48 1.99 6.16 -10.68
CA LEU A 48 1.72 6.99 -9.51
C LEU A 48 2.96 7.71 -8.96
N THR A 49 4.09 7.67 -9.68
CA THR A 49 5.34 8.41 -9.45
C THR A 49 5.40 9.23 -8.15
N ASN A 50 6.20 8.79 -7.17
CA ASN A 50 6.35 9.38 -5.82
C ASN A 50 5.22 9.10 -4.82
N VAL A 51 4.28 8.21 -5.13
CA VAL A 51 3.28 7.71 -4.19
C VAL A 51 3.68 6.30 -3.73
N CYS A 52 3.54 5.98 -2.43
CA CYS A 52 3.73 4.62 -1.94
C CYS A 52 2.56 3.74 -2.40
N ASP A 53 2.86 2.63 -3.06
CA ASP A 53 1.83 1.80 -3.68
C ASP A 53 1.45 0.60 -2.79
N TRP A 54 0.16 0.31 -2.77
CA TRP A 54 -0.38 -1.00 -2.43
C TRP A 54 -0.11 -1.92 -3.61
N GLU A 55 0.95 -2.71 -3.53
CA GLU A 55 1.36 -3.58 -4.63
C GLU A 55 0.40 -4.75 -4.80
N LEU A 56 -0.13 -5.28 -3.70
CA LEU A 56 -1.04 -6.42 -3.72
C LEU A 56 -2.02 -6.36 -2.56
N LEU A 57 -3.29 -6.67 -2.82
CA LEU A 57 -4.29 -6.95 -1.80
C LEU A 57 -5.15 -8.13 -2.25
N SER A 58 -5.12 -9.23 -1.50
CA SER A 58 -5.89 -10.44 -1.79
C SER A 58 -6.62 -10.94 -0.55
N VAL A 59 -7.87 -11.36 -0.73
CA VAL A 59 -8.67 -12.06 0.28
C VAL A 59 -9.28 -13.28 -0.37
N TYR A 60 -9.11 -14.44 0.28
CA TYR A 60 -9.68 -15.70 -0.19
C TYR A 60 -11.19 -15.56 -0.38
N SER A 61 -11.71 -16.13 -1.46
CA SER A 61 -13.11 -15.97 -1.87
C SER A 61 -14.11 -16.32 -0.76
N SER A 62 -13.87 -17.40 -0.03
CA SER A 62 -14.65 -17.87 1.14
C SER A 62 -14.67 -16.89 2.32
N CYS A 63 -13.79 -15.89 2.30
CA CYS A 63 -13.57 -14.93 3.37
C CYS A 63 -13.93 -13.48 2.97
N ARG A 64 -14.34 -13.25 1.73
CA ARG A 64 -14.78 -11.93 1.25
C ARG A 64 -16.07 -11.49 1.98
N GLY A 65 -16.27 -10.18 2.07
CA GLY A 65 -17.41 -9.59 2.79
C GLY A 65 -17.31 -9.59 4.32
N LYS A 66 -16.25 -10.18 4.90
CA LYS A 66 -16.05 -10.27 6.35
C LYS A 66 -15.17 -9.15 6.95
N GLY A 67 -14.93 -8.08 6.20
CA GLY A 67 -14.11 -6.94 6.64
C GLY A 67 -12.60 -7.19 6.74
N ILE A 68 -12.09 -8.35 6.29
CA ILE A 68 -10.67 -8.72 6.40
C ILE A 68 -9.75 -7.75 5.64
N ALA A 69 -10.16 -7.33 4.43
CA ALA A 69 -9.38 -6.40 3.61
C ALA A 69 -9.10 -5.07 4.32
N ALA A 70 -10.11 -4.51 4.99
CA ALA A 70 -9.94 -3.25 5.74
C ALA A 70 -9.00 -3.42 6.94
N GLN A 71 -9.08 -4.56 7.64
CA GLN A 71 -8.17 -4.87 8.76
C GLN A 71 -6.72 -5.06 8.29
N LEU A 72 -6.52 -5.72 7.13
CA LEU A 72 -5.21 -5.85 6.50
C LEU A 72 -4.61 -4.48 6.15
N ILE A 73 -5.39 -3.60 5.50
CA ILE A 73 -4.95 -2.24 5.15
C ILE A 73 -4.55 -1.46 6.40
N ARG A 74 -5.39 -1.45 7.44
CA ARG A 74 -5.11 -0.74 8.70
C ARG A 74 -3.82 -1.21 9.36
N TYR A 75 -3.65 -2.53 9.46
CA TYR A 75 -2.47 -3.10 10.09
C TYR A 75 -1.20 -2.83 9.27
N ALA A 76 -1.28 -3.00 7.95
CA ALA A 76 -0.16 -2.72 7.06
C ALA A 76 0.25 -1.24 7.15
N LEU A 77 -0.71 -0.32 7.20
CA LEU A 77 -0.45 1.11 7.41
C LEU A 77 0.16 1.40 8.78
N ALA A 78 -0.35 0.79 9.85
CA ALA A 78 0.24 0.95 11.18
C ALA A 78 1.71 0.48 11.23
N VAL A 79 2.04 -0.61 10.52
CA VAL A 79 3.42 -1.10 10.38
C VAL A 79 4.27 -0.16 9.54
N ALA A 80 3.75 0.30 8.39
CA ALA A 80 4.45 1.19 7.46
C ALA A 80 4.72 2.58 8.08
N LEU A 81 3.77 3.10 8.84
CA LEU A 81 3.84 4.38 9.55
C LEU A 81 4.48 4.27 10.94
N GLY A 82 5.07 3.12 11.26
CA GLY A 82 5.84 2.89 12.48
C GLY A 82 7.17 3.67 12.50
N PRO A 83 8.30 3.04 12.89
CA PRO A 83 9.58 3.74 13.00
C PRO A 83 10.02 4.46 11.72
N ALA A 84 10.70 5.61 11.85
CA ALA A 84 11.12 6.46 10.71
C ALA A 84 11.94 5.72 9.65
N GLN A 85 12.80 4.77 10.06
CA GLN A 85 13.58 3.92 9.15
C GLN A 85 12.72 3.04 8.22
N VAL A 86 11.52 2.68 8.67
CA VAL A 86 10.56 1.91 7.87
C VAL A 86 9.85 2.82 6.86
N GLN A 87 9.51 4.03 7.29
CA GLN A 87 8.86 5.04 6.43
C GLN A 87 9.77 5.46 5.27
N GLU A 88 11.06 5.72 5.55
CA GLU A 88 12.05 6.11 4.54
C GLU A 88 12.23 5.04 3.45
N LYS A 89 12.31 3.76 3.84
CA LYS A 89 12.42 2.63 2.91
C LYS A 89 11.21 2.48 2.00
N LEU A 90 10.02 2.80 2.51
CA LEU A 90 8.77 2.73 1.75
C LEU A 90 8.50 3.99 0.91
N GLY A 91 9.39 4.98 0.93
CA GLY A 91 9.16 6.27 0.27
C GLY A 91 8.01 7.07 0.88
N VAL A 92 7.60 6.72 2.10
CA VAL A 92 6.51 7.36 2.84
C VAL A 92 7.06 8.63 3.48
N HIS A 93 7.11 9.71 2.70
CA HIS A 93 7.58 11.01 3.15
C HIS A 93 6.46 11.76 3.88
N LEU A 94 6.31 11.53 5.19
CA LEU A 94 5.56 12.49 6.03
C LEU A 94 6.20 13.88 5.83
N ASN A 95 5.38 14.91 5.66
CA ASN A 95 5.72 16.32 5.40
C ASN A 95 6.82 16.95 6.30
N ARG A 96 7.38 16.21 7.26
CA ARG A 96 8.46 16.60 8.17
C ARG A 96 9.88 16.42 7.62
N SER A 97 10.07 15.79 6.46
CA SER A 97 11.42 15.51 5.92
C SER A 97 11.86 16.41 4.76
N LEU A 98 11.11 17.48 4.47
CA LEU A 98 11.58 18.53 3.56
C LEU A 98 12.78 19.31 4.13
N GLU A 99 12.90 19.46 5.46
CA GLU A 99 14.03 20.15 6.09
C GLU A 99 15.27 19.26 6.27
N SER A 100 15.09 17.95 6.50
CA SER A 100 16.20 17.02 6.73
C SER A 100 16.82 16.47 5.43
N ALA A 101 16.05 16.37 4.33
CA ALA A 101 16.57 15.95 3.03
C ALA A 101 17.38 17.05 2.31
N GLN A 102 17.24 18.32 2.71
CA GLN A 102 18.05 19.42 2.17
C GLN A 102 19.46 19.52 2.79
N GLN A 103 19.70 18.93 3.97
CA GLN A 103 21.00 19.05 4.64
C GLN A 103 22.00 17.93 4.30
N SER A 104 21.59 16.85 3.64
CA SER A 104 22.47 15.71 3.30
C SER A 104 22.93 15.68 1.83
N ARG A 105 22.61 16.69 1.02
CA ARG A 105 22.96 16.75 -0.43
C ARG A 105 24.11 17.71 -0.75
N ASN A 106 25.16 17.71 0.06
CA ASN A 106 26.46 18.24 -0.36
C ASN A 106 27.36 17.08 -0.79
N GLY A 107 27.35 16.77 -2.09
CA GLY A 107 28.37 15.91 -2.70
C GLY A 107 27.84 14.64 -3.34
N THR A 108 27.03 14.75 -4.39
CA THR A 108 27.09 13.89 -5.59
C THR A 108 26.03 14.35 -6.59
N THR A 109 26.45 14.54 -7.83
CA THR A 109 25.68 15.01 -8.98
C THR A 109 24.54 14.05 -9.29
N GLN A 110 23.32 14.38 -8.84
CA GLN A 110 22.09 13.72 -9.25
C GLN A 110 21.59 14.36 -10.55
N PRO A 111 21.09 13.59 -11.54
CA PRO A 111 20.56 14.16 -12.77
C PRO A 111 19.35 15.07 -12.49
N ALA A 112 19.22 16.10 -13.32
CA ALA A 112 18.31 17.22 -13.15
C ALA A 112 16.83 16.82 -13.05
N GLY A 113 16.28 16.96 -11.84
CA GLY A 113 15.12 17.80 -11.56
C GLY A 113 13.82 17.53 -12.33
N THR A 114 13.04 16.54 -11.87
CA THR A 114 11.63 16.83 -11.60
C THR A 114 11.57 17.37 -10.18
N THR A 115 11.24 18.65 -10.05
CA THR A 115 10.85 19.27 -8.78
C THR A 115 9.87 18.32 -8.09
N ARG A 116 10.23 17.78 -6.91
CA ARG A 116 9.30 17.01 -6.08
C ARG A 116 8.22 18.00 -5.64
N SER A 117 7.17 18.14 -6.44
CA SER A 117 5.91 18.75 -6.04
C SER A 117 5.54 18.15 -4.69
N ASP A 118 5.22 19.00 -3.71
CA ASP A 118 4.60 18.60 -2.44
C ASP A 118 3.64 17.44 -2.73
N ALA A 119 3.99 16.24 -2.25
CA ALA A 119 3.25 15.05 -2.65
C ALA A 119 1.84 15.17 -2.07
N LYS A 120 0.89 15.63 -2.89
CA LYS A 120 -0.53 15.77 -2.52
C LYS A 120 -1.16 14.43 -2.13
N HIS A 121 -0.53 13.32 -2.51
CA HIS A 121 -0.95 11.96 -2.26
C HIS A 121 0.18 11.18 -1.59
N ALA A 122 -0.17 10.38 -0.60
CA ALA A 122 0.77 9.62 0.22
C ALA A 122 0.67 8.10 0.00
N LEU A 123 -0.44 7.66 -0.61
CA LEU A 123 -0.72 6.25 -0.81
C LEU A 123 -1.58 6.03 -2.06
N GLY A 124 -1.28 4.96 -2.80
CA GLY A 124 -1.90 4.66 -4.08
C GLY A 124 -2.22 3.18 -4.23
N VAL A 125 -3.21 2.85 -5.05
CA VAL A 125 -3.46 1.48 -5.52
C VAL A 125 -3.90 1.50 -6.96
N ILE A 126 -3.41 0.52 -7.71
CA ILE A 126 -3.75 0.30 -9.10
C ILE A 126 -4.67 -0.91 -9.18
N THR A 127 -5.73 -0.80 -9.96
CA THR A 127 -6.60 -1.96 -10.24
C THR A 127 -7.08 -1.94 -11.68
N ILE A 128 -7.31 -3.12 -12.25
CA ILE A 128 -7.89 -3.24 -13.58
C ILE A 128 -9.30 -2.65 -13.59
N ASN A 129 -9.67 -2.01 -14.69
CA ASN A 129 -10.93 -1.29 -14.82
C ASN A 129 -12.15 -2.24 -14.67
N GLU A 130 -11.98 -3.50 -15.04
CA GLU A 130 -13.02 -4.53 -14.95
C GLU A 130 -13.24 -5.04 -13.52
N ASN A 131 -12.33 -4.73 -12.58
CA ASN A 131 -12.46 -5.13 -11.17
C ASN A 131 -13.47 -4.24 -10.43
N VAL A 132 -14.76 -4.39 -10.76
CA VAL A 132 -15.87 -3.61 -10.17
C VAL A 132 -15.87 -3.68 -8.64
N VAL A 133 -15.59 -4.86 -8.07
CA VAL A 133 -15.57 -5.07 -6.61
C VAL A 133 -14.43 -4.28 -5.96
N GLY A 134 -13.21 -4.38 -6.50
CA GLY A 134 -12.06 -3.63 -6.02
C GLY A 134 -12.27 -2.12 -6.10
N ARG A 135 -12.73 -1.61 -7.26
CA ARG A 135 -13.02 -0.18 -7.45
C ARG A 135 -14.07 0.34 -6.47
N SER A 136 -15.17 -0.39 -6.29
CA SER A 136 -16.21 -0.03 -5.32
C SER A 136 -15.67 -0.03 -3.89
N PHE A 137 -14.84 -1.01 -3.55
CA PHE A 137 -14.19 -1.11 -2.25
C PHE A 137 -13.26 0.08 -1.98
N TYR A 138 -12.35 0.42 -2.92
CA TYR A 138 -11.43 1.55 -2.76
C TYR A 138 -12.16 2.90 -2.72
N THR A 139 -13.24 3.05 -3.49
CA THR A 139 -14.10 4.25 -3.43
C THR A 139 -14.75 4.39 -2.06
N LYS A 140 -15.30 3.30 -1.49
CA LYS A 140 -15.90 3.30 -0.14
C LYS A 140 -14.88 3.59 0.97
N LEU A 141 -13.61 3.26 0.74
CA LEU A 141 -12.49 3.63 1.60
C LEU A 141 -12.05 5.10 1.41
N GLY A 142 -12.76 5.90 0.63
CA GLY A 142 -12.45 7.31 0.40
C GLY A 142 -11.30 7.53 -0.59
N GLY A 143 -10.91 6.51 -1.35
CA GLY A 143 -9.91 6.64 -2.40
C GLY A 143 -10.42 7.57 -3.50
N LYS A 144 -9.59 8.53 -3.88
CA LYS A 144 -9.88 9.44 -4.99
C LYS A 144 -9.40 8.78 -6.28
N LEU A 145 -10.33 8.59 -7.21
CA LEU A 145 -10.01 8.07 -8.54
C LEU A 145 -9.09 9.06 -9.27
N THR A 146 -8.00 8.56 -9.85
CA THR A 146 -7.13 9.33 -10.74
C THR A 146 -7.42 8.99 -12.21
N GLU A 147 -6.55 9.41 -13.12
CA GLU A 147 -6.71 9.13 -14.55
C GLU A 147 -6.69 7.62 -14.86
N THR A 148 -7.44 7.25 -15.89
CA THR A 148 -7.41 5.90 -16.46
C THR A 148 -6.21 5.79 -17.41
N TYR A 149 -5.50 4.67 -17.37
CA TYR A 149 -4.38 4.40 -18.25
C TYR A 149 -4.43 2.94 -18.71
N THR A 150 -3.56 2.58 -19.65
CA THR A 150 -3.50 1.25 -20.22
C THR A 150 -2.15 0.63 -19.91
N VAL A 151 -2.14 -0.59 -19.41
CA VAL A 151 -0.94 -1.41 -19.26
C VAL A 151 -0.96 -2.51 -20.32
N THR A 152 0.20 -2.86 -20.86
CA THR A 152 0.32 -4.00 -21.77
C THR A 152 0.82 -5.20 -20.98
N LEU A 153 0.06 -6.29 -20.95
CA LEU A 153 0.38 -7.48 -20.20
C LEU A 153 0.14 -8.68 -21.11
N LEU A 154 1.18 -9.46 -21.41
CA LEU A 154 1.12 -10.60 -22.33
C LEU A 154 0.48 -10.24 -23.69
N ASP A 155 0.90 -9.11 -24.28
CA ASP A 155 0.39 -8.55 -25.54
C ASP A 155 -1.08 -8.08 -25.52
N GLU A 156 -1.75 -8.14 -24.37
CA GLU A 156 -3.08 -7.58 -24.19
C GLU A 156 -3.01 -6.18 -23.57
N LYS A 157 -3.84 -5.27 -24.10
CA LYS A 157 -4.03 -3.92 -23.53
C LYS A 157 -5.12 -3.97 -22.47
N ILE A 158 -4.73 -3.82 -21.22
CA ILE A 158 -5.63 -3.84 -20.06
C ILE A 158 -5.84 -2.42 -19.57
N GLY A 159 -7.10 -2.01 -19.45
CA GLY A 159 -7.46 -0.74 -18.84
C GLY A 159 -7.25 -0.79 -17.32
N CYS A 160 -6.54 0.18 -16.77
CA CYS A 160 -6.28 0.30 -15.34
C CYS A 160 -6.74 1.66 -14.85
N VAL A 161 -7.16 1.70 -13.60
CA VAL A 161 -7.44 2.92 -12.86
C VAL A 161 -6.64 2.90 -11.57
N ALA A 162 -6.32 4.09 -11.06
CA ALA A 162 -5.72 4.20 -9.75
C ALA A 162 -6.59 4.97 -8.78
N PHE A 163 -6.46 4.60 -7.50
CA PHE A 163 -7.06 5.31 -6.38
C PHE A 163 -5.94 5.81 -5.49
N VAL A 164 -6.03 7.06 -5.05
CA VAL A 164 -5.04 7.68 -4.18
C VAL A 164 -5.68 8.23 -2.91
N TRP A 165 -4.90 8.25 -1.84
CA TRP A 165 -5.24 8.87 -0.57
C TRP A 165 -4.20 9.94 -0.23
N ASP A 166 -4.70 11.08 0.21
CA ASP A 166 -3.91 12.07 0.94
C ASP A 166 -3.72 11.64 2.40
N TRP A 167 -2.89 12.36 3.15
CA TRP A 167 -2.61 12.06 4.55
C TRP A 167 -3.88 12.03 5.43
N GLU A 168 -4.82 12.94 5.20
CA GLU A 168 -6.09 12.97 5.93
C GLU A 168 -6.91 11.71 5.66
N GLY A 169 -6.97 11.26 4.39
CA GLY A 169 -7.54 10.00 3.98
C GLY A 169 -6.91 8.80 4.68
N ILE A 170 -5.58 8.75 4.75
CA ILE A 170 -4.84 7.68 5.45
C ILE A 170 -5.16 7.68 6.95
N HIS A 171 -5.18 8.84 7.59
CA HIS A 171 -5.57 8.95 8.99
C HIS A 171 -6.99 8.43 9.24
N ARG A 172 -7.96 8.76 8.37
CA ARG A 172 -9.31 8.21 8.45
C ARG A 172 -9.36 6.70 8.27
N LEU A 173 -8.51 6.13 7.41
CA LEU A 173 -8.44 4.68 7.23
C LEU A 173 -8.00 3.95 8.50
N MET A 174 -7.15 4.58 9.30
CA MET A 174 -6.58 4.02 10.53
C MET A 174 -7.51 4.06 11.75
N LEU A 175 -8.54 4.91 11.75
CA LEU A 175 -9.57 5.01 12.80
C LEU A 175 -10.66 3.94 12.61
#